data_AF-A0A6A6A7J2-F1
#
_entry.id   AF-A0A6A6A7J2-F1
#
_cell.length_a   1.000
_cell.length_b   1.000
_cell.length_c   1.000
_cell.angle_alpha   90.00
_cell.angle_beta   90.00
_cell.angle_gamma   90.00
#
_symmetry.space_group_name_H-M   'P 1'
#
loop_
_entity.id
_entity.type
_entity.pdbx_description
1 polymer ?
#
loop_
_entity_poly.entity_id
_entity_poly.type
_entity_poly.pdbx_seq_one_letter_code
_entity_poly.pdbx_strand_id
1 'polypeptide(L)'
;MSESTKPITSLLLKLPSELRLHIYSYCMPQPALLARPSTIIGLVYSCKLIRHELESEISRGMIRHITNITEKCRLEGEDIVYTPPDTLHGWFNLTISRPKTPRMFRKQDPILEFKYLYFNVFTVIFHGDAGGYDNKPEDFRYAVRHLTWRIGKHQSTDSIPAMKKWVVDWNADPNEHEQKVVGCAIRVSWGSGWKHQRFRHGNGAVTRMEFSKIDSQLTDSWYLPKTCFQYTHPI
;
A
#
# COMPACT_ATOMS: atom_id res chain seq x y z
N MET A 1 17.30 14.29 52.47
CA MET A 1 16.39 13.15 52.24
C MET A 1 15.87 13.27 50.81
N SER A 2 16.40 12.48 49.89
CA SER A 2 15.94 12.48 48.49
C SER A 2 14.69 11.62 48.38
N GLU A 3 13.54 12.23 48.13
CA GLU A 3 12.33 11.49 47.81
C GLU A 3 12.57 10.70 46.51
N SER A 4 12.58 9.38 46.65
CA SER A 4 12.56 8.45 45.53
C SER A 4 11.22 8.61 44.81
N THR A 5 11.20 9.42 43.76
CA THR A 5 10.06 9.55 42.85
C THR A 5 9.86 8.21 42.14
N LYS A 6 8.95 7.40 42.67
CA LYS A 6 8.51 6.17 42.00
C LYS A 6 8.08 6.52 40.58
N PRO A 7 8.55 5.80 39.55
CA PRO A 7 8.16 6.08 38.18
C PRO A 7 6.64 5.98 38.06
N ILE A 8 6.01 7.06 37.59
CA ILE A 8 4.56 7.12 37.37
C ILE A 8 4.23 6.16 36.23
N THR A 9 3.81 4.94 36.56
CA THR A 9 3.28 3.98 35.60
C THR A 9 1.90 4.44 35.14
N SER A 10 1.75 4.66 33.82
CA SER A 10 0.48 5.01 33.18
C SER A 10 -0.67 4.11 33.63
N LEU A 11 -1.83 4.71 33.98
CA LEU A 11 -3.04 3.99 34.38
C LEU A 11 -3.52 3.00 33.31
N LEU A 12 -3.29 3.32 32.04
CA LEU A 12 -3.61 2.46 30.90
C LEU A 12 -2.86 1.13 30.96
N LEU A 13 -1.59 1.15 31.40
CA LEU A 13 -0.75 -0.05 31.49
C LEU A 13 -1.11 -0.93 32.69
N LYS A 14 -1.94 -0.45 33.62
CA LYS A 14 -2.45 -1.24 34.75
C LYS A 14 -3.68 -2.10 34.40
N LEU A 15 -4.34 -1.81 33.28
CA LEU A 15 -5.49 -2.60 32.82
C LEU A 15 -5.04 -3.97 32.30
N PRO A 16 -5.92 -4.99 32.24
CA PRO A 16 -5.68 -6.19 31.44
C PRO A 16 -5.52 -5.87 29.94
N SER A 17 -4.79 -6.72 29.20
CA SER A 17 -4.53 -6.52 27.77
C SER A 17 -5.81 -6.47 26.94
N GLU A 18 -6.85 -7.19 27.33
CA GLU A 18 -8.14 -7.24 26.64
C GLU A 18 -8.83 -5.88 26.68
N LEU A 19 -8.84 -5.21 27.85
CA LEU A 19 -9.41 -3.87 28.00
C LEU A 19 -8.58 -2.82 27.25
N ARG A 20 -7.25 -2.95 27.28
CA ARG A 20 -6.35 -2.09 26.50
C ARG A 20 -6.65 -2.18 25.01
N LEU A 21 -6.68 -3.39 24.45
CA LEU A 21 -7.01 -3.64 23.04
C LEU A 21 -8.39 -3.11 22.67
N HIS A 22 -9.39 -3.27 23.55
CA HIS A 22 -10.72 -2.71 23.33
C HIS A 22 -10.69 -1.18 23.25
N ILE A 23 -9.95 -0.51 24.14
CA ILE A 23 -9.77 0.95 24.08
C ILE A 23 -9.07 1.36 22.78
N TYR A 24 -8.00 0.66 22.39
CA TYR A 24 -7.27 0.97 21.16
C TYR A 24 -8.13 0.83 19.90
N SER A 25 -9.11 -0.08 19.91
CA SER A 25 -10.02 -0.26 18.79
C SER A 25 -10.87 0.98 18.47
N TYR A 26 -11.13 1.85 19.45
CA TYR A 26 -11.82 3.13 19.22
C TYR A 26 -10.90 4.21 18.65
N CYS A 27 -9.59 4.08 18.85
CA CYS A 27 -8.59 5.03 18.37
C CYS A 27 -8.04 4.68 16.99
N MET A 28 -8.27 3.45 16.52
CA MET A 28 -7.70 2.94 15.28
C MET A 28 -8.79 2.55 14.26
N PRO A 29 -8.68 3.02 13.01
CA PRO A 29 -9.56 2.57 11.95
C PRO A 29 -9.29 1.09 11.63
N GLN A 30 -10.36 0.37 11.31
CA GLN A 30 -10.31 -1.05 10.97
C GLN A 30 -10.86 -1.28 9.55
N PRO A 31 -10.05 -1.80 8.61
CA PRO A 31 -8.63 -2.14 8.74
C PRO A 31 -7.75 -0.88 8.86
N ALA A 32 -6.57 -1.03 9.46
CA ALA A 32 -5.60 0.07 9.62
C ALA A 32 -5.16 0.71 8.29
N LEU A 33 -5.31 -0.03 7.18
CA LEU A 33 -5.11 0.49 5.83
C LEU A 33 -6.15 1.55 5.41
N LEU A 34 -7.22 1.79 6.17
CA LEU A 34 -8.17 2.89 5.86
C LEU A 34 -7.65 4.27 6.26
N ALA A 35 -6.54 4.37 6.99
CA ALA A 35 -5.97 5.65 7.38
C ALA A 35 -4.46 5.75 7.12
N ARG A 36 -3.95 6.98 7.23
CA ARG A 36 -2.52 7.24 7.11
C ARG A 36 -1.77 6.57 8.26
N PRO A 37 -0.54 6.07 8.04
CA PRO A 37 0.27 5.46 9.09
C PRO A 37 0.48 6.40 10.27
N SER A 38 0.58 7.72 10.05
CA SER A 38 0.72 8.71 11.13
C SER A 38 -0.42 8.64 12.16
N THR A 39 -1.63 8.26 11.74
CA THR A 39 -2.80 8.09 12.62
C THR A 39 -2.62 6.94 13.61
N ILE A 40 -1.87 5.90 13.25
CA ILE A 40 -1.67 4.71 14.09
C ILE A 40 -0.27 4.64 14.72
N ILE A 41 0.75 5.22 14.07
CA ILE A 41 2.15 5.16 14.51
C ILE A 41 2.33 5.84 15.87
N GLY A 42 1.64 6.96 16.12
CA GLY A 42 1.71 7.64 17.42
C GLY A 42 1.31 6.73 18.58
N LEU A 43 0.28 5.88 18.37
CA LEU A 43 -0.17 4.91 19.37
C LEU A 43 0.74 3.68 19.42
N VAL A 44 1.11 3.11 18.28
CA VAL A 44 1.95 1.91 18.21
C VAL A 44 3.32 2.15 18.83
N TYR A 45 3.91 3.34 18.62
CA TYR A 45 5.25 3.66 19.13
C TYR A 45 5.25 4.43 20.46
N SER A 46 4.10 4.56 21.13
CA SER A 46 4.05 5.24 22.44
C SER A 46 4.76 4.44 23.54
N CYS A 47 4.66 3.10 23.53
CA CYS A 47 5.45 2.24 24.40
C CYS A 47 5.60 0.81 23.84
N LYS A 48 6.63 0.09 24.31
CA LYS A 48 6.94 -1.28 23.84
C LYS A 48 5.81 -2.28 24.08
N LEU A 49 5.08 -2.17 25.20
CA LEU A 49 3.98 -3.08 25.52
C LEU A 49 2.81 -2.89 24.57
N ILE A 50 2.39 -1.64 24.35
CA ILE A 50 1.32 -1.26 23.43
C ILE A 50 1.66 -1.72 22.02
N ARG A 51 2.91 -1.50 21.59
CA ARG A 51 3.41 -1.97 20.31
C ARG A 51 3.20 -3.48 20.12
N HIS A 52 3.66 -4.27 21.09
CA HIS A 52 3.57 -5.73 21.04
C HIS A 52 2.13 -6.23 20.96
N GLU A 53 1.21 -5.59 21.70
CA GLU A 53 -0.21 -5.94 21.67
C GLU A 53 -0.88 -5.55 20.35
N LEU A 54 -0.59 -4.35 19.85
CA LEU A 54 -1.27 -3.79 18.69
C LEU A 54 -0.77 -4.32 17.35
N GLU A 55 0.53 -4.57 17.19
CA GLU A 55 1.07 -5.02 15.91
C GLU A 55 0.41 -6.33 15.43
N SER A 56 0.12 -7.25 16.35
CA SER A 56 -0.57 -8.51 16.04
C SER A 56 -2.02 -8.27 15.57
N GLU A 57 -2.78 -7.46 16.30
CA GLU A 57 -4.19 -7.17 15.96
C GLU A 57 -4.31 -6.39 14.65
N ILE A 58 -3.43 -5.40 14.43
CA ILE A 58 -3.37 -4.65 13.18
C ILE A 58 -3.07 -5.59 12.01
N SER A 59 -2.03 -6.42 12.15
CA SER A 59 -1.64 -7.37 11.09
C SER A 59 -2.77 -8.35 10.79
N ARG A 60 -3.47 -8.87 11.81
CA ARG A 60 -4.63 -9.75 11.64
C ARG A 60 -5.79 -9.07 10.90
N GLY A 61 -6.03 -7.79 11.16
CA GLY A 61 -7.02 -6.99 10.44
C GLY A 61 -6.64 -6.79 8.96
N MET A 62 -5.37 -6.48 8.70
CA MET A 62 -4.82 -6.33 7.34
C MET A 62 -4.90 -7.64 6.55
N ILE A 63 -4.50 -8.76 7.15
CA ILE A 63 -4.61 -10.10 6.55
C ILE A 63 -6.04 -10.36 6.12
N ARG A 64 -7.01 -10.27 7.05
CA ARG A 64 -8.43 -10.54 6.76
C ARG A 64 -8.94 -9.71 5.59
N HIS A 65 -8.63 -8.42 5.57
CA HIS A 65 -9.12 -7.54 4.51
C HIS A 65 -8.52 -7.88 3.15
N ILE A 66 -7.22 -8.18 3.10
CA ILE A 66 -6.53 -8.55 1.87
C ILE A 66 -7.01 -9.90 1.38
N THR A 67 -7.17 -10.88 2.27
CA THR A 67 -7.75 -12.20 1.96
C THR A 67 -9.15 -12.09 1.36
N ASN A 68 -9.98 -11.17 1.87
CA ASN A 68 -11.31 -10.94 1.31
C ASN A 68 -11.25 -10.40 -0.13
N ILE A 69 -10.30 -9.50 -0.43
CA ILE A 69 -10.11 -8.99 -1.80
C ILE A 69 -9.58 -10.11 -2.71
N THR A 70 -8.63 -10.90 -2.25
CA THR A 70 -8.09 -12.01 -3.05
C THR A 70 -9.13 -13.09 -3.32
N GLU A 71 -10.01 -13.40 -2.37
CA GLU A 71 -11.09 -14.37 -2.60
C GLU A 71 -12.08 -13.86 -3.64
N LYS A 72 -12.39 -12.56 -3.67
CA LYS A 72 -13.22 -11.98 -4.74
C LYS A 72 -12.57 -12.13 -6.11
N CYS A 73 -11.25 -11.92 -6.21
CA CYS A 73 -10.54 -12.16 -7.47
C CYS A 73 -10.55 -13.65 -7.85
N ARG A 74 -10.43 -14.55 -6.88
CA ARG A 74 -10.50 -16.01 -7.10
C ARG A 74 -11.86 -16.45 -7.64
N LEU A 75 -12.95 -15.86 -7.13
CA LEU A 75 -14.31 -16.09 -7.63
C LEU A 75 -14.50 -15.63 -9.09
N GLU A 76 -13.71 -14.66 -9.55
CA GLU A 76 -13.65 -14.20 -10.95
C GLU A 76 -12.67 -15.02 -11.80
N GLY A 77 -12.08 -16.09 -11.25
CA GLY A 77 -11.15 -16.98 -11.94
C GLY A 77 -9.71 -16.49 -11.97
N GLU A 78 -9.33 -15.55 -11.11
CA GLU A 78 -7.98 -15.01 -11.04
C GLU A 78 -7.26 -15.40 -9.74
N ASP A 79 -6.08 -16.01 -9.86
CA ASP A 79 -5.29 -16.41 -8.70
C ASP A 79 -4.32 -15.30 -8.26
N ILE A 80 -4.63 -14.60 -7.17
CA ILE A 80 -3.75 -13.58 -6.61
C ILE A 80 -2.88 -14.21 -5.52
N VAL A 81 -1.58 -14.21 -5.76
CA VAL A 81 -0.58 -14.74 -4.82
C VAL A 81 0.08 -13.58 -4.07
N TYR A 82 0.13 -13.67 -2.75
CA TYR A 82 0.92 -12.75 -1.94
C TYR A 82 1.44 -13.46 -0.69
N THR A 83 2.59 -13.02 -0.20
CA THR A 83 3.12 -13.45 1.10
C THR A 83 2.74 -12.40 2.14
N PRO A 84 1.97 -12.74 3.18
CA PRO A 84 1.66 -11.82 4.27
C PRO A 84 2.95 -11.25 4.88
N PRO A 85 3.14 -9.91 4.91
CA PRO A 85 4.31 -9.32 5.54
C PRO A 85 4.32 -9.49 7.06
N ASP A 86 5.50 -9.71 7.64
CA ASP A 86 5.67 -9.83 9.10
C ASP A 86 5.75 -8.48 9.83
N THR A 87 5.78 -7.37 9.07
CA THR A 87 5.96 -6.02 9.63
C THR A 87 4.90 -5.06 9.11
N LEU A 88 4.51 -4.08 9.93
CA LEU A 88 3.63 -2.98 9.50
C LEU A 88 4.19 -2.24 8.28
N HIS A 89 5.51 -2.04 8.23
CA HIS A 89 6.16 -1.45 7.07
C HIS A 89 5.94 -2.27 5.82
N GLY A 90 6.06 -3.60 5.91
CA GLY A 90 5.78 -4.51 4.80
C GLY A 90 4.33 -4.44 4.33
N TRP A 91 3.37 -4.36 5.25
CA TRP A 91 1.96 -4.19 4.89
C TRP A 91 1.66 -2.89 4.13
N PHE A 92 2.30 -1.78 4.50
CA PHE A 92 2.19 -0.52 3.76
C PHE A 92 2.96 -0.51 2.44
N ASN A 93 3.80 -1.51 2.18
CA ASN A 93 4.57 -1.70 0.95
C ASN A 93 4.24 -3.04 0.29
N LEU A 94 2.96 -3.39 0.27
CA LEU A 94 2.48 -4.69 -0.16
C LEU A 94 2.81 -4.96 -1.64
N THR A 95 3.31 -6.16 -1.89
CA THR A 95 3.50 -6.69 -3.24
C THR A 95 2.62 -7.91 -3.42
N ILE A 96 1.85 -7.91 -4.50
CA ILE A 96 1.03 -9.05 -4.91
C ILE A 96 1.46 -9.50 -6.30
N SER A 97 1.24 -10.77 -6.58
CA SER A 97 1.43 -11.39 -7.88
C SER A 97 0.07 -11.76 -8.46
N ARG A 98 -0.19 -11.43 -9.72
CA ARG A 98 -1.47 -11.71 -10.40
C ARG A 98 -1.21 -12.26 -11.81
N PRO A 99 -1.98 -13.25 -12.30
CA PRO A 99 -1.89 -13.68 -13.68
C PRO A 99 -2.24 -12.56 -14.63
N LYS A 100 -1.60 -12.54 -15.79
CA LYS A 100 -1.94 -11.59 -16.84
C LYS A 100 -3.29 -11.99 -17.45
N THR A 101 -4.27 -11.08 -17.45
CA THR A 101 -5.62 -11.34 -17.99
C THR A 101 -6.12 -10.20 -18.90
N PRO A 102 -6.96 -10.49 -19.92
CA PRO A 102 -7.45 -9.47 -20.86
C PRO A 102 -8.43 -8.46 -20.25
N ARG A 103 -8.81 -8.63 -18.98
CA ARG A 103 -9.83 -7.83 -18.29
C ARG A 103 -9.31 -7.08 -17.06
N MET A 104 -7.99 -6.92 -16.95
CA MET A 104 -7.36 -6.19 -15.84
C MET A 104 -7.84 -4.74 -15.71
N PHE A 105 -8.03 -4.33 -14.47
CA PHE A 105 -8.38 -2.98 -14.01
C PHE A 105 -9.67 -2.42 -14.60
N ARG A 106 -10.59 -3.29 -15.05
CA ARG A 106 -11.95 -2.91 -15.45
C ARG A 106 -12.78 -2.48 -14.24
N LYS A 107 -13.99 -1.91 -14.47
CA LYS A 107 -14.80 -1.32 -13.38
C LYS A 107 -15.09 -2.31 -12.25
N GLN A 108 -15.35 -3.55 -12.65
CA GLN A 108 -15.74 -4.66 -11.78
C GLN A 108 -14.54 -5.47 -11.26
N ASP A 109 -13.31 -5.13 -11.68
CA ASP A 109 -12.13 -5.86 -11.23
C ASP A 109 -11.95 -5.66 -9.71
N PRO A 110 -12.04 -6.74 -8.90
CA PRO A 110 -11.97 -6.61 -7.44
C PRO A 110 -10.61 -6.10 -6.96
N ILE A 111 -9.53 -6.21 -7.76
CA ILE A 111 -8.23 -5.61 -7.40
C ILE A 111 -8.33 -4.10 -7.21
N LEU A 112 -9.31 -3.44 -7.85
CA LEU A 112 -9.49 -2.01 -7.71
C LEU A 112 -9.98 -1.63 -6.30
N GLU A 113 -10.37 -2.59 -5.45
CA GLU A 113 -10.65 -2.32 -4.05
C GLU A 113 -9.40 -1.84 -3.29
N PHE A 114 -8.19 -2.27 -3.70
CA PHE A 114 -6.93 -1.80 -3.11
C PHE A 114 -6.72 -0.29 -3.26
N LYS A 115 -7.32 0.34 -4.27
CA LYS A 115 -7.27 1.80 -4.40
C LYS A 115 -8.00 2.49 -3.23
N TYR A 116 -8.84 1.79 -2.47
CA TYR A 116 -9.51 2.37 -1.31
C TYR A 116 -8.69 2.30 -0.02
N LEU A 117 -7.47 1.74 -0.11
CA LEU A 117 -6.58 1.51 1.00
C LEU A 117 -5.34 2.40 0.92
N TYR A 118 -4.74 2.66 2.07
CA TYR A 118 -3.47 3.35 2.22
C TYR A 118 -2.32 2.39 1.98
N PHE A 119 -1.51 2.69 0.97
CA PHE A 119 -0.20 2.10 0.80
C PHE A 119 0.82 3.20 0.53
N ASN A 120 2.03 3.06 1.09
CA ASN A 120 3.18 3.83 0.63
C ASN A 120 3.52 3.40 -0.79
N VAL A 121 3.56 2.09 -1.02
CA VAL A 121 3.76 1.45 -2.32
C VAL A 121 2.87 0.22 -2.38
N PHE A 122 2.06 0.10 -3.42
CA PHE A 122 1.41 -1.16 -3.74
C PHE A 122 1.87 -1.63 -5.10
N THR A 123 2.43 -2.83 -5.13
CA THR A 123 3.04 -3.41 -6.33
C THR A 123 2.21 -4.59 -6.81
N VAL A 124 1.86 -4.58 -8.09
CA VAL A 124 1.27 -5.73 -8.80
C VAL A 124 2.31 -6.27 -9.76
N ILE A 125 2.78 -7.49 -9.48
CA ILE A 125 3.67 -8.26 -10.35
C ILE A 125 2.81 -9.15 -11.23
N PHE A 126 3.04 -9.16 -12.53
CA PHE A 126 2.39 -10.11 -13.43
C PHE A 126 3.18 -11.42 -13.51
N HIS A 127 2.50 -12.56 -13.38
CA HIS A 127 3.10 -13.89 -13.48
C HIS A 127 2.27 -14.83 -14.34
N GLY A 128 2.89 -15.47 -15.34
CA GLY A 128 2.20 -16.44 -16.19
C GLY A 128 1.02 -15.88 -16.99
N ASP A 129 0.64 -16.61 -18.04
CA ASP A 129 -0.57 -16.33 -18.80
C ASP A 129 -1.64 -17.34 -18.41
N ALA A 130 -2.84 -16.87 -18.04
CA ALA A 130 -3.95 -17.76 -17.64
C ALA A 130 -4.58 -18.55 -18.82
N GLY A 131 -3.92 -18.59 -19.98
CA GLY A 131 -4.46 -19.14 -21.23
C GLY A 131 -5.46 -18.20 -21.90
N GLY A 132 -5.32 -17.96 -23.21
CA GLY A 132 -6.24 -17.14 -24.00
C GLY A 132 -5.64 -15.85 -24.60
N TYR A 133 -4.33 -15.65 -24.48
CA TYR A 133 -3.60 -14.57 -25.17
C TYR A 133 -3.22 -14.91 -26.62
N ASP A 134 -3.69 -16.04 -27.17
CA ASP A 134 -3.22 -16.55 -28.46
C ASP A 134 -3.49 -15.64 -29.67
N ASN A 135 -4.24 -14.53 -29.55
CA ASN A 135 -4.65 -13.80 -30.75
C ASN A 135 -4.72 -12.27 -30.71
N LYS A 136 -4.35 -11.57 -29.62
CA LYS A 136 -4.35 -10.09 -29.68
C LYS A 136 -3.25 -9.42 -28.86
N PRO A 137 -2.41 -8.57 -29.50
CA PRO A 137 -1.53 -7.62 -28.82
C PRO A 137 -2.30 -6.43 -28.18
N GLU A 138 -3.44 -6.72 -27.55
CA GLU A 138 -4.14 -5.78 -26.66
C GLU A 138 -3.48 -5.74 -25.26
N ASP A 139 -2.25 -6.28 -25.20
CA ASP A 139 -1.09 -6.07 -24.35
C ASP A 139 -1.19 -4.89 -23.41
N PHE A 140 -0.99 -5.14 -22.11
CA PHE A 140 -0.40 -4.24 -21.11
C PHE A 140 -0.80 -2.74 -21.12
N ARG A 141 -0.52 -2.00 -22.19
CA ARG A 141 -1.03 -0.64 -22.48
C ARG A 141 -2.49 -0.46 -22.11
N TYR A 142 -3.37 -1.43 -22.41
CA TYR A 142 -4.79 -1.34 -22.04
C TYR A 142 -4.98 -1.43 -20.52
N ALA A 143 -4.35 -2.39 -19.85
CA ALA A 143 -4.39 -2.52 -18.40
C ALA A 143 -3.90 -1.24 -17.71
N VAL A 144 -2.75 -0.72 -18.13
CA VAL A 144 -2.19 0.54 -17.63
C VAL A 144 -3.10 1.73 -17.92
N ARG A 145 -3.68 1.83 -19.12
CA ARG A 145 -4.62 2.90 -19.47
C ARG A 145 -5.86 2.84 -18.58
N HIS A 146 -6.41 1.65 -18.34
CA HIS A 146 -7.52 1.45 -17.44
C HIS A 146 -7.15 1.84 -16.01
N LEU A 147 -6.01 1.37 -15.51
CA LEU A 147 -5.48 1.75 -14.20
C LEU A 147 -5.37 3.25 -14.04
N THR A 148 -4.71 3.90 -14.99
CA THR A 148 -4.51 5.36 -15.06
C THR A 148 -5.85 6.08 -14.97
N TRP A 149 -6.82 5.67 -15.78
CA TRP A 149 -8.14 6.29 -15.80
C TRP A 149 -8.89 6.09 -14.47
N ARG A 150 -8.70 4.94 -13.81
CA ARG A 150 -9.34 4.62 -12.53
C ARG A 150 -8.75 5.41 -11.37
N ILE A 151 -7.42 5.55 -11.30
CA ILE A 151 -6.80 6.39 -10.27
C ILE A 151 -6.98 7.87 -10.55
N GLY A 152 -6.95 8.28 -11.81
CA GLY A 152 -7.07 9.69 -12.19
C GLY A 152 -8.48 10.28 -12.06
N LYS A 153 -9.50 9.44 -11.88
CA LYS A 153 -10.86 9.87 -11.52
C LYS A 153 -11.00 10.24 -10.04
N HIS A 154 -10.08 9.79 -9.19
CA HIS A 154 -10.10 10.05 -7.76
C HIS A 154 -9.13 11.19 -7.46
N GLN A 155 -9.55 12.41 -7.79
CA GLN A 155 -8.71 13.61 -7.78
C GLN A 155 -8.70 14.36 -6.45
N SER A 156 -9.68 14.15 -5.57
CA SER A 156 -9.75 14.94 -4.35
C SER A 156 -8.67 14.47 -3.37
N THR A 157 -7.90 15.42 -2.84
CA THR A 157 -6.83 15.21 -1.85
C THR A 157 -7.33 14.49 -0.60
N ASP A 158 -8.63 14.61 -0.32
CA ASP A 158 -9.35 13.98 0.81
C ASP A 158 -10.15 12.73 0.39
N SER A 159 -10.31 12.50 -0.92
CA SER A 159 -10.92 11.29 -1.43
C SER A 159 -9.90 10.17 -1.33
N ILE A 160 -10.32 9.11 -0.65
CA ILE A 160 -9.82 7.77 -0.84
C ILE A 160 -9.61 7.55 -2.37
N PRO A 161 -8.37 7.31 -2.88
CA PRO A 161 -7.23 6.67 -2.25
C PRO A 161 -6.34 7.56 -1.38
N ALA A 162 -5.98 6.99 -0.23
CA ALA A 162 -4.84 7.45 0.55
C ALA A 162 -3.50 6.79 0.09
N MET A 163 -3.53 6.01 -0.99
CA MET A 163 -2.37 5.39 -1.63
C MET A 163 -1.42 6.45 -2.21
N LYS A 164 -0.12 6.33 -1.91
CA LYS A 164 0.94 7.21 -2.41
C LYS A 164 1.49 6.76 -3.76
N LYS A 165 1.70 5.46 -3.93
CA LYS A 165 2.31 4.90 -5.14
C LYS A 165 1.66 3.57 -5.54
N TRP A 166 1.34 3.47 -6.83
CA TRP A 166 0.99 2.22 -7.50
C TRP A 166 2.10 1.80 -8.45
N VAL A 167 2.51 0.54 -8.38
CA VAL A 167 3.53 -0.03 -9.26
C VAL A 167 2.92 -1.20 -9.99
N VAL A 168 3.00 -1.17 -11.32
CA VAL A 168 2.75 -2.33 -12.16
C VAL A 168 4.10 -2.81 -12.64
N ASP A 169 4.43 -4.06 -12.35
CA ASP A 169 5.70 -4.68 -12.68
C ASP A 169 5.44 -5.95 -13.49
N TRP A 170 6.08 -6.04 -14.64
CA TRP A 170 6.00 -7.20 -15.54
C TRP A 170 7.40 -7.62 -15.97
N ASN A 171 8.40 -7.29 -15.17
CA ASN A 171 9.77 -7.77 -15.36
C ASN A 171 9.86 -9.30 -15.29
N ALA A 172 8.93 -9.94 -14.60
CA ALA A 172 8.80 -11.39 -14.51
C ALA A 172 8.05 -12.03 -15.70
N ASP A 173 7.57 -11.23 -16.67
CA ASP A 173 6.89 -11.74 -17.87
C ASP A 173 7.93 -12.35 -18.83
N PRO A 174 7.81 -13.63 -19.21
CA PRO A 174 8.74 -14.30 -20.13
C PRO A 174 8.71 -13.73 -21.57
N ASN A 175 7.67 -12.98 -21.96
CA ASN A 175 7.51 -12.47 -23.32
C ASN A 175 8.18 -11.10 -23.53
N GLU A 176 9.50 -11.09 -23.72
CA GLU A 176 10.33 -9.89 -23.95
C GLU A 176 9.88 -9.03 -25.16
N HIS A 177 9.21 -9.65 -26.16
CA HIS A 177 8.75 -8.96 -27.37
C HIS A 177 7.65 -7.93 -27.07
N GLU A 178 6.70 -8.27 -26.18
CA GLU A 178 5.62 -7.36 -25.78
C GLU A 178 6.13 -6.18 -24.95
N GLN A 179 7.21 -6.39 -24.18
CA GLN A 179 7.87 -5.36 -23.36
C GLN A 179 8.48 -4.23 -24.22
N LYS A 180 8.92 -4.53 -25.44
CA LYS A 180 9.46 -3.57 -26.41
C LYS A 180 8.35 -2.77 -27.11
N VAL A 181 7.16 -3.35 -27.25
CA VAL A 181 6.00 -2.71 -27.90
C VAL A 181 5.35 -1.66 -27.00
N VAL A 182 5.62 -1.57 -25.69
CA VAL A 182 5.09 -0.50 -24.81
C VAL A 182 5.71 0.90 -25.08
N GLY A 183 6.20 1.16 -26.28
CA GLY A 183 6.73 2.46 -26.73
C GLY A 183 5.67 3.57 -26.88
N CYS A 184 4.37 3.28 -26.85
CA CYS A 184 3.36 4.32 -27.11
C CYS A 184 3.18 5.26 -25.91
N ALA A 185 3.17 6.56 -26.20
CA ALA A 185 2.86 7.60 -25.24
C ALA A 185 1.44 7.41 -24.70
N ILE A 186 1.31 6.73 -23.55
CA ILE A 186 0.10 6.85 -22.73
C ILE A 186 0.04 8.32 -22.32
N ARG A 187 -0.70 9.12 -23.09
CA ARG A 187 -1.03 10.51 -22.75
C ARG A 187 -2.06 10.43 -21.63
N VAL A 188 -1.57 10.39 -20.40
CA VAL A 188 -2.41 10.60 -19.23
C VAL A 188 -2.87 12.05 -19.27
N SER A 189 -4.18 12.28 -19.18
CA SER A 189 -4.73 13.64 -19.18
C SER A 189 -4.12 14.45 -18.03
N TRP A 190 -3.58 15.61 -18.38
CA TRP A 190 -3.12 16.64 -17.45
C TRP A 190 -4.28 16.98 -16.49
N GLY A 191 -4.04 16.93 -15.17
CA GLY A 191 -5.04 17.23 -14.13
C GLY A 191 -5.37 16.09 -13.15
N SER A 192 -4.78 14.90 -13.30
CA SER A 192 -5.15 13.73 -12.47
C SER A 192 -4.61 13.73 -11.04
N GLY A 193 -3.75 14.65 -10.62
CA GLY A 193 -3.08 14.58 -9.31
C GLY A 193 -2.09 13.41 -9.18
N TRP A 194 -1.76 12.73 -10.29
CA TRP A 194 -0.81 11.62 -10.36
C TRP A 194 0.27 11.90 -11.41
N LYS A 195 1.53 11.58 -11.07
CA LYS A 195 2.67 11.51 -11.99
C LYS A 195 2.96 10.06 -12.30
N HIS A 196 3.53 9.79 -13.47
CA HIS A 196 3.94 8.44 -13.83
C HIS A 196 5.38 8.37 -14.30
N GLN A 197 6.05 7.27 -13.99
CA GLN A 197 7.43 6.99 -14.41
C GLN A 197 7.50 5.62 -15.06
N ARG A 198 8.27 5.52 -16.14
CA ARG A 198 8.52 4.27 -16.85
C ARG A 198 9.94 3.82 -16.58
N PHE A 199 10.11 2.53 -16.33
CA PHE A 199 11.41 1.90 -16.15
C PHE A 199 11.65 0.96 -17.31
N ARG A 200 12.88 0.99 -17.83
CA ARG A 200 13.28 0.23 -18.99
C ARG A 200 14.51 -0.61 -18.67
N HIS A 201 14.60 -1.78 -19.29
CA HIS A 201 15.84 -2.55 -19.37
C HIS A 201 16.87 -1.87 -20.28
N GLY A 202 18.11 -2.34 -20.23
CA GLY A 202 19.20 -1.86 -21.11
C GLY A 202 18.90 -2.03 -22.61
N ASN A 203 18.02 -2.96 -22.97
CA ASN A 203 17.52 -3.18 -24.34
C ASN A 203 16.39 -2.21 -24.77
N GLY A 204 15.99 -1.27 -23.91
CA GLY A 204 14.95 -0.28 -24.18
C GLY A 204 13.50 -0.74 -23.91
N ALA A 205 13.29 -2.01 -23.55
CA ALA A 205 11.99 -2.58 -23.21
C ALA A 205 11.47 -2.02 -21.89
N VAL A 206 10.19 -1.61 -21.82
CA VAL A 206 9.59 -1.12 -20.58
C VAL A 206 9.22 -2.34 -19.73
N THR A 207 9.61 -2.36 -18.46
CA THR A 207 9.38 -3.49 -17.54
C THR A 207 8.56 -3.13 -16.31
N ARG A 208 8.48 -1.84 -15.99
CA ARG A 208 7.72 -1.35 -14.85
C ARG A 208 7.17 0.04 -15.14
N MET A 209 5.98 0.29 -14.62
CA MET A 209 5.36 1.61 -14.61
C MET A 209 4.91 1.95 -13.19
N GLU A 210 5.37 3.10 -12.73
CA GLU A 210 5.01 3.64 -11.44
C GLU A 210 4.03 4.81 -11.62
N PHE A 211 3.04 4.87 -10.75
CA PHE A 211 2.08 5.94 -10.60
C PHE A 211 2.25 6.49 -9.19
N SER A 212 2.71 7.72 -9.06
CA SER A 212 2.86 8.38 -7.76
C SER A 212 1.90 9.55 -7.67
N LYS A 213 1.27 9.75 -6.53
CA LYS A 213 0.49 10.97 -6.30
C LYS A 213 1.44 12.17 -6.44
N ILE A 214 1.00 13.21 -7.16
CA ILE A 214 1.70 14.48 -7.17
C ILE A 214 1.38 15.10 -5.82
N ASP A 215 2.39 15.24 -4.98
CA ASP A 215 2.28 16.02 -3.75
C ASP A 215 2.12 17.49 -4.15
N SER A 216 0.91 17.89 -4.57
CA SER A 216 0.53 19.30 -4.64
C SER A 216 0.41 19.77 -3.20
N GLN A 217 1.53 20.17 -2.61
CA GLN A 217 1.62 20.68 -1.25
C GLN A 217 1.01 19.75 -0.18
N LEU A 218 1.68 18.64 0.09
CA LEU A 218 2.01 18.34 1.47
C LEU A 218 3.26 19.16 1.81
N THR A 219 3.13 20.49 1.86
CA THR A 219 3.80 21.25 2.92
C THR A 219 3.16 20.81 4.23
N ASP A 220 3.42 19.56 4.61
CA ASP A 220 3.41 19.18 6.01
C ASP A 220 4.57 19.96 6.61
N SER A 221 4.28 21.19 7.03
CA SER A 221 5.06 21.91 8.03
C SER A 221 4.98 21.12 9.35
N TRP A 222 5.58 19.94 9.35
CA TRP A 222 6.05 19.27 10.54
C TRP A 222 7.56 19.24 10.40
N TYR A 223 8.15 20.43 10.54
CA TYR A 223 9.39 20.52 11.30
C TYR A 223 9.14 19.75 12.59
N LEU A 224 9.65 18.52 12.67
CA LEU A 224 10.02 17.98 13.97
C LEU A 224 10.90 19.06 14.61
N PRO A 225 10.59 19.57 15.81
CA PRO A 225 11.58 20.30 16.55
C PRO A 225 12.80 19.37 16.65
N LYS A 226 13.98 19.84 16.23
CA LYS A 226 15.27 19.16 16.43
C LYS A 226 15.65 19.04 17.93
N THR A 227 14.68 19.10 18.83
CA THR A 227 14.86 19.13 20.27
C THR A 227 13.85 18.20 20.91
N CYS A 228 14.25 16.95 21.15
CA CYS A 228 14.07 16.26 22.43
C CYS A 228 14.62 14.83 22.33
N PHE A 229 15.39 14.46 23.36
CA PHE A 229 16.07 13.20 23.63
C PHE A 229 17.47 13.00 23.02
N GLN A 230 18.41 13.86 23.43
CA GLN A 230 19.70 13.35 23.88
C GLN A 230 19.51 12.77 25.29
N TYR A 231 19.43 11.44 25.40
CA TYR A 231 19.75 10.75 26.66
C TYR A 231 21.27 10.58 26.68
N THR A 232 21.97 11.55 27.27
CA THR A 232 23.34 11.32 27.77
C THR A 232 23.22 10.78 29.18
N HIS A 233 23.59 9.52 29.37
CA HIS A 233 23.87 8.98 30.70
C HIS A 233 25.19 9.60 31.20
N PRO A 234 25.28 10.10 32.45
CA PRO A 234 26.56 10.21 33.12
C PRO A 234 26.94 8.87 33.77
N ILE A 235 28.21 8.52 33.64
CA ILE A 235 28.94 7.57 34.52
C ILE A 235 29.22 8.30 35.83
#